data_AF-A0A2G0E655-F1
#
_entry.id   AF-A0A2G0E655-F1
#
_cell.length_a   1.000
_cell.length_b   1.000
_cell.length_c   1.000
_cell.angle_alpha   90.00
_cell.angle_beta   90.00
_cell.angle_gamma   90.00
#
_symmetry.space_group_name_H-M   'P 1'
#
loop_
_entity.id
_entity.type
_entity.pdbx_description
1 polymer ?
#
loop_
_entity_poly.entity_id
_entity_poly.type
_entity_poly.pdbx_seq_one_letter_code
_entity_poly.pdbx_strand_id
1 'polypeptide(L)'
;YEKFAATGVRNISGYNEFVQQKKLENGTKHPTLPFIVVIVDELADLMMVASNEVEDAIIRLAQMARAAGIHMILATQRPSVDVITGIIKANVPSRMAFAVSSGTDSRTIIDSNGAEKLLGRGDMLFLPMGENKPIRVQ
;
A
#
# COMPACT_ATOMS: atom_id res chain seq x y z
N TYR A 1 -1.50 1.30 18.47
CA TYR A 1 -0.32 1.92 19.12
C TYR A 1 -0.37 1.84 20.63
N GLU A 2 -1.44 2.24 21.31
CA GLU A 2 -1.54 2.13 22.78
C GLU A 2 -1.25 0.72 23.31
N LYS A 3 -1.80 -0.32 22.65
CA LYS A 3 -1.48 -1.72 22.96
C LYS A 3 0.01 -2.05 22.85
N PHE A 4 0.73 -1.45 21.92
CA PHE A 4 2.17 -1.68 21.74
C PHE A 4 2.98 -1.00 22.85
N ALA A 5 2.62 0.25 23.16
CA ALA A 5 3.24 1.01 24.25
C ALA A 5 3.03 0.32 25.60
N ALA A 6 1.82 -0.18 25.87
CA ALA A 6 1.49 -0.90 27.11
C ALA A 6 2.27 -2.21 27.29
N THR A 7 2.74 -2.84 26.21
CA THR A 7 3.53 -4.07 26.26
C THR A 7 5.03 -3.85 25.99
N GLY A 8 5.48 -2.60 25.80
CA GLY A 8 6.88 -2.27 25.51
C GLY A 8 7.39 -2.73 24.14
N VAL A 9 6.50 -3.04 23.20
CA VAL A 9 6.85 -3.50 21.85
C VAL A 9 6.66 -2.38 20.82
N ARG A 10 7.29 -2.50 19.65
CA ARG A 10 7.29 -1.44 18.63
C ARG A 10 6.34 -1.67 17.46
N ASN A 11 5.88 -2.90 17.25
CA ASN A 11 5.08 -3.28 16.09
C ASN A 11 4.13 -4.46 16.39
N ILE A 12 3.26 -4.76 15.43
CA ILE A 12 2.28 -5.84 15.52
C ILE A 12 2.92 -7.22 15.71
N SER A 13 4.03 -7.51 15.03
CA SER A 13 4.72 -8.81 15.16
C SER A 13 5.22 -9.01 16.59
N GLY A 14 5.89 -8.02 17.16
CA GLY A 14 6.35 -8.06 18.55
C GLY A 14 5.20 -8.14 19.55
N TYR A 15 4.08 -7.46 19.30
CA TYR A 15 2.87 -7.60 20.12
C TYR A 15 2.32 -9.03 20.07
N ASN A 16 2.22 -9.61 18.88
CA ASN A 16 1.69 -10.95 18.70
C ASN A 16 2.60 -12.01 19.34
N GLU A 17 3.92 -11.88 19.20
CA GLU A 17 4.91 -12.73 19.88
C GLU A 17 4.76 -12.64 21.40
N PHE A 18 4.68 -11.42 21.95
CA PHE A 18 4.48 -11.20 23.39
C PHE A 18 3.21 -11.87 23.90
N VAL A 19 2.10 -11.71 23.19
CA VAL A 19 0.81 -12.32 23.56
C VAL A 19 0.87 -13.85 23.51
N GLN A 20 1.51 -14.43 22.48
CA GLN A 20 1.66 -15.88 22.37
C GLN A 20 2.52 -16.45 23.50
N GLN A 21 3.61 -15.77 23.86
CA GLN A 21 4.44 -16.17 25.00
C GLN A 21 3.64 -16.13 26.32
N LYS A 22 2.87 -15.07 26.57
CA LYS A 22 2.03 -14.95 27.78
C LYS A 22 0.90 -15.97 27.83
N LYS A 23 0.40 -16.40 26.68
CA LYS A 23 -0.59 -17.48 26.58
C LYS A 23 0.03 -18.82 26.99
N LEU A 24 1.28 -19.09 26.60
CA LEU A 24 2.01 -20.30 26.99
C LEU A 24 2.39 -20.32 28.48
N GLU A 25 2.84 -19.19 29.02
CA GLU A 25 3.29 -19.08 30.42
C GLU A 25 2.13 -19.20 31.41
N ASN A 26 1.06 -18.41 31.23
CA ASN A 26 0.06 -18.18 32.29
C ASN A 26 -1.39 -18.46 31.82
N GLY A 27 -1.58 -19.06 30.64
CA GLY A 27 -2.91 -19.34 30.08
C GLY A 27 -3.74 -18.09 29.73
N THR A 28 -3.09 -16.92 29.67
CA THR A 28 -3.78 -15.65 29.37
C THR A 28 -4.40 -15.67 27.97
N LYS A 29 -5.63 -15.14 27.86
CA LYS A 29 -6.43 -15.14 26.61
C LYS A 29 -6.42 -13.80 25.89
N HIS A 30 -5.35 -13.01 26.02
CA HIS A 30 -5.26 -11.80 25.21
C HIS A 30 -5.21 -12.20 23.72
N PRO A 31 -6.05 -11.61 22.86
CA PRO A 31 -6.04 -11.94 21.44
C PRO A 31 -4.84 -11.28 20.76
N THR A 32 -4.21 -12.00 19.84
CA THR A 32 -3.29 -11.42 18.86
C THR A 32 -4.05 -10.43 17.96
N LEU A 33 -3.33 -9.47 17.40
CA LEU A 33 -3.87 -8.55 16.41
C LEU A 33 -3.68 -9.11 15.00
N PRO A 34 -4.70 -9.07 14.13
CA PRO A 34 -4.56 -9.45 12.73
C PRO A 34 -3.86 -8.33 11.94
N PHE A 35 -3.22 -8.71 10.84
CA PHE A 35 -2.91 -7.75 9.77
C PHE A 35 -4.20 -7.31 9.08
N ILE A 36 -4.26 -6.05 8.69
CA ILE A 36 -5.40 -5.47 7.97
C ILE A 36 -4.93 -5.03 6.60
N VAL A 37 -5.63 -5.47 5.56
CA VAL A 37 -5.39 -5.02 4.18
C VAL A 37 -6.60 -4.21 3.72
N VAL A 38 -6.37 -2.94 3.43
CA VAL A 38 -7.37 -2.03 2.87
C VAL A 38 -7.18 -2.03 1.36
N ILE A 39 -8.23 -2.39 0.61
CA ILE A 39 -8.19 -2.44 -0.85
C ILE A 39 -9.19 -1.42 -1.38
N VAL A 40 -8.70 -0.53 -2.24
CA VAL A 40 -9.51 0.42 -2.99
C VAL A 40 -9.41 0.02 -4.45
N ASP A 41 -10.50 -0.47 -5.03
CA ASP A 41 -10.52 -0.98 -6.40
C ASP A 41 -10.45 0.14 -7.46
N GLU A 42 -11.10 1.28 -7.18
CA GLU A 42 -11.07 2.45 -8.05
C GLU A 42 -10.87 3.74 -7.24
N LEU A 43 -9.60 4.13 -7.09
CA LEU A 43 -9.21 5.34 -6.37
C LEU A 43 -9.75 6.61 -7.02
N ALA A 44 -9.90 6.63 -8.34
CA ALA A 44 -10.33 7.83 -9.05
C ALA A 44 -11.75 8.28 -8.64
N ASP A 45 -12.64 7.34 -8.28
CA ASP A 45 -13.98 7.69 -7.81
C ASP A 45 -13.94 8.45 -6.48
N LEU A 46 -13.03 8.05 -5.58
CA LEU A 46 -12.82 8.77 -4.32
C LEU A 46 -12.18 10.15 -4.57
N MET A 47 -11.19 10.19 -5.47
CA MET A 47 -10.50 11.44 -5.80
C MET A 47 -11.41 12.46 -6.49
N MET A 48 -12.40 12.02 -7.28
CA MET A 48 -13.37 12.89 -7.94
C MET A 48 -14.31 13.60 -6.96
N VAL A 49 -14.57 13.00 -5.80
CA VAL A 49 -15.54 13.52 -4.83
C VAL A 49 -14.85 14.25 -3.67
N ALA A 50 -13.70 13.74 -3.21
CA ALA A 50 -13.07 14.20 -1.98
C ALA A 50 -11.54 14.06 -1.99
N SER A 51 -10.87 14.57 -3.03
CA SER A 51 -9.41 14.43 -3.23
C SER A 51 -8.58 14.73 -1.99
N ASN A 52 -8.82 15.88 -1.33
CA ASN A 52 -8.00 16.32 -0.20
C ASN A 52 -8.11 15.38 1.00
N GLU A 53 -9.33 14.92 1.31
CA GLU A 53 -9.60 14.02 2.44
C GLU A 53 -8.99 12.64 2.20
N VAL A 54 -9.06 12.17 0.95
CA VAL A 54 -8.50 10.89 0.51
C VAL A 54 -6.97 10.93 0.58
N GLU A 55 -6.34 12.01 0.09
CA GLU A 55 -4.89 12.19 0.20
C GLU A 55 -4.42 12.23 1.66
N ASP A 56 -5.09 13.03 2.50
CA ASP A 56 -4.76 13.11 3.93
C ASP A 56 -4.86 11.75 4.63
N ALA A 57 -5.89 10.96 4.30
CA ALA A 57 -6.05 9.60 4.82
C ALA A 57 -4.92 8.67 4.33
N ILE A 58 -4.57 8.72 3.04
CA ILE A 58 -3.46 7.93 2.47
C ILE A 58 -2.14 8.29 3.14
N ILE A 59 -1.83 9.58 3.33
CA ILE A 59 -0.60 10.02 4.00
C ILE A 59 -0.55 9.47 5.43
N ARG A 60 -1.63 9.67 6.21
CA ARG A 60 -1.70 9.21 7.60
C ARG A 60 -1.52 7.70 7.70
N LEU A 61 -2.20 6.94 6.84
CA LEU A 61 -2.04 5.50 6.78
C LEU A 61 -0.62 5.13 6.35
N ALA A 62 -0.10 5.64 5.25
CA ALA A 62 1.26 5.31 4.80
C ALA A 62 2.33 5.52 5.88
N GLN A 63 2.20 6.58 6.69
CA GLN A 63 3.16 6.91 7.75
C GLN A 63 2.99 6.07 9.02
N MET A 64 1.75 5.80 9.45
CA MET A 64 1.46 5.16 10.75
C MET A 64 1.08 3.67 10.63
N ALA A 65 0.72 3.19 9.45
CA ALA A 65 0.14 1.86 9.29
C ALA A 65 1.18 0.73 9.38
N ARG A 66 2.44 0.99 8.97
CA ARG A 66 3.48 -0.05 8.85
C ARG A 66 3.71 -0.81 10.15
N ALA A 67 3.93 -0.11 11.26
CA ALA A 67 4.15 -0.77 12.54
C ALA A 67 2.86 -1.38 13.11
N ALA A 68 1.71 -0.81 12.76
CA ALA A 68 0.39 -1.28 13.16
C ALA A 68 -0.08 -2.53 12.40
N GLY A 69 0.61 -2.95 11.34
CA GLY A 69 0.20 -4.09 10.51
C GLY A 69 -0.96 -3.79 9.58
N ILE A 70 -1.14 -2.51 9.22
CA ILE A 70 -2.14 -2.07 8.26
C ILE A 70 -1.44 -1.84 6.92
N HIS A 71 -2.00 -2.37 5.85
CA HIS A 71 -1.46 -2.27 4.49
C HIS A 71 -2.55 -1.78 3.55
N MET A 72 -2.15 -1.02 2.53
CA MET A 72 -3.08 -0.49 1.53
C MET A 72 -2.72 -1.00 0.13
N ILE A 73 -3.75 -1.32 -0.64
CA ILE A 73 -3.68 -1.57 -2.07
C ILE A 73 -4.63 -0.58 -2.74
N LEU A 74 -4.08 0.31 -3.56
CA LEU A 74 -4.84 1.33 -4.28
C LEU A 74 -4.78 0.99 -5.77
N ALA A 75 -5.93 0.71 -6.36
CA ALA A 75 -6.07 0.42 -7.79
C ALA A 75 -6.90 1.51 -8.47
N THR A 76 -6.67 1.68 -9.77
CA THR A 76 -7.44 2.58 -10.62
C THR A 76 -7.26 2.19 -12.08
N GLN A 77 -8.29 2.39 -12.89
CA GLN A 77 -8.21 2.30 -14.36
C GLN A 77 -7.94 3.66 -15.02
N ARG A 78 -7.86 4.75 -14.24
CA ARG A 78 -7.64 6.12 -14.71
C ARG A 78 -6.28 6.63 -14.25
N PRO A 79 -5.18 6.25 -14.93
CA PRO A 79 -3.82 6.66 -14.57
C PRO A 79 -3.52 8.11 -14.98
N SER A 80 -4.22 9.08 -14.39
CA SER A 80 -3.99 10.51 -14.58
C SER A 80 -3.22 11.12 -13.40
N VAL A 81 -2.61 12.29 -13.64
CA VAL A 81 -1.90 13.05 -12.60
C VAL A 81 -2.84 13.58 -11.51
N ASP A 82 -4.14 13.69 -11.81
CA ASP A 82 -5.17 14.13 -10.86
C ASP A 82 -5.60 12.99 -9.91
N VAL A 83 -5.43 11.74 -10.34
CA VAL A 83 -5.72 10.55 -9.52
C VAL A 83 -4.47 10.06 -8.80
N ILE A 84 -3.36 9.93 -9.52
CA ILE A 84 -2.07 9.46 -8.99
C ILE A 84 -1.18 10.68 -8.78
N THR A 85 -1.55 11.48 -7.80
CA THR A 85 -0.89 12.76 -7.51
C THR A 85 0.54 12.57 -6.99
N GLY A 86 1.33 13.64 -6.99
CA GLY A 86 2.68 13.62 -6.42
C GLY A 86 2.70 13.20 -4.95
N ILE A 87 1.66 13.58 -4.18
CA ILE A 87 1.50 13.23 -2.77
C ILE A 87 1.28 11.73 -2.60
N ILE A 88 0.39 11.14 -3.40
CA ILE A 88 0.15 9.69 -3.41
C ILE A 88 1.45 8.96 -3.78
N LYS A 89 2.12 9.39 -4.85
CA LYS A 89 3.40 8.79 -5.27
C LYS A 89 4.47 8.86 -4.20
N ALA A 90 4.56 9.96 -3.46
CA ALA A 90 5.54 10.12 -2.38
C ALA A 90 5.31 9.17 -1.19
N ASN A 91 4.07 8.76 -0.95
CA ASN A 91 3.69 7.93 0.20
C ASN A 91 3.41 6.45 -0.15
N VAL A 92 3.25 6.14 -1.45
CA VAL A 92 3.04 4.77 -1.96
C VAL A 92 4.17 4.42 -2.96
N PRO A 93 5.33 3.94 -2.44
CA PRO A 93 6.55 3.80 -3.23
C PRO A 93 6.60 2.51 -4.06
N SER A 94 5.95 1.44 -3.62
CA SER A 94 5.80 0.22 -4.42
C SER A 94 4.62 0.39 -5.37
N ARG A 95 4.84 0.18 -6.67
CA ARG A 95 3.85 0.45 -7.72
C ARG A 95 3.81 -0.68 -8.73
N MET A 96 2.65 -0.84 -9.35
CA MET A 96 2.41 -1.88 -10.35
C MET A 96 1.60 -1.25 -11.48
N ALA A 97 2.08 -1.43 -12.71
CA ALA A 97 1.37 -1.02 -13.91
C ALA A 97 1.07 -2.26 -14.76
N PHE A 98 -0.21 -2.51 -15.02
CA PHE A 98 -0.63 -3.40 -16.09
C PHE A 98 -0.56 -2.68 -17.43
N ALA A 99 -0.96 -3.34 -18.52
CA ALA A 99 -1.02 -2.73 -19.84
C ALA A 99 -1.85 -1.43 -19.82
N VAL A 100 -1.26 -0.35 -20.32
CA VAL A 100 -1.89 0.97 -20.45
C VAL A 100 -1.85 1.47 -21.90
N SER A 101 -2.61 2.51 -22.20
CA SER A 101 -2.77 3.01 -23.56
C SER A 101 -1.60 3.86 -24.05
N SER A 102 -0.81 4.47 -23.14
CA SER A 102 0.25 5.40 -23.52
C SER A 102 1.45 5.39 -22.57
N GLY A 103 2.61 5.83 -23.08
CA GLY A 103 3.79 6.05 -22.23
C GLY A 103 3.61 7.18 -21.21
N THR A 104 2.66 8.09 -21.43
CA THR A 104 2.28 9.08 -20.41
C THR A 104 1.60 8.40 -19.23
N ASP A 105 0.64 7.51 -19.48
CA ASP A 105 -0.02 6.72 -18.43
C ASP A 105 0.99 5.84 -17.68
N SER A 106 1.93 5.21 -18.41
CA SER A 106 3.02 4.43 -17.83
C SER A 106 3.84 5.28 -16.85
N ARG A 107 4.24 6.49 -17.28
CA ARG A 107 5.00 7.41 -16.42
C ARG A 107 4.20 7.92 -15.24
N THR A 108 2.88 8.07 -15.36
CA THR A 108 2.03 8.44 -14.24
C THR A 108 2.08 7.37 -13.14
N ILE A 109 2.07 6.08 -13.50
CA ILE A 109 2.03 4.97 -12.53
C ILE A 109 3.42 4.64 -11.99
N ILE A 110 4.42 4.45 -12.85
CA ILE A 110 5.75 3.89 -12.48
C ILE A 110 6.93 4.81 -12.80
N ASP A 111 6.68 6.10 -13.04
CA ASP A 111 7.68 7.14 -13.34
C ASP A 111 8.61 6.79 -14.53
N SER A 112 8.22 5.81 -15.37
CA SER A 112 8.97 5.31 -16.52
C SER A 112 8.04 4.81 -17.62
N ASN A 113 8.54 4.75 -18.86
CA ASN A 113 7.83 4.10 -19.97
C ASN A 113 8.01 2.58 -19.90
N GLY A 114 7.10 1.83 -20.50
CA GLY A 114 7.19 0.38 -20.69
C GLY A 114 5.87 -0.34 -20.49
N ALA A 115 4.96 0.22 -19.67
CA ALA A 115 3.67 -0.41 -19.42
C ALA A 115 2.76 -0.36 -20.66
N GLU A 116 2.96 0.61 -21.55
CA GLU A 116 2.26 0.72 -22.83
C GLU A 116 2.65 -0.37 -23.85
N LYS A 117 3.69 -1.15 -23.55
CA LYS A 117 4.19 -2.25 -24.39
C LYS A 117 3.83 -3.63 -23.85
N LEU A 118 3.11 -3.70 -22.73
CA LEU A 118 2.67 -4.95 -22.13
C LEU A 118 1.59 -5.61 -22.98
N LEU A 119 1.50 -6.94 -22.90
CA LEU A 119 0.59 -7.75 -23.71
C LEU A 119 -0.84 -7.81 -23.15
N GLY A 120 -1.08 -7.21 -21.98
CA GLY A 120 -2.31 -7.35 -21.20
C GLY A 120 -2.42 -8.73 -20.55
N ARG A 121 -3.64 -9.15 -20.19
CA ARG A 121 -3.93 -10.49 -19.64
C ARG A 121 -3.08 -10.89 -18.41
N GLY A 122 -2.81 -9.93 -17.52
CA GLY A 122 -2.01 -10.15 -16.31
C GLY A 122 -0.53 -9.78 -16.44
N ASP A 123 -0.03 -9.49 -17.65
CA ASP A 123 1.32 -8.97 -17.85
C ASP A 123 1.45 -7.57 -17.22
N MET A 124 2.49 -7.39 -16.40
CA MET A 124 2.67 -6.21 -15.58
C MET A 124 4.12 -5.82 -15.39
N LEU A 125 4.34 -4.54 -15.09
CA LEU A 125 5.57 -3.99 -14.56
C LEU A 125 5.40 -3.71 -13.06
N PHE A 126 6.22 -4.35 -12.24
CA PHE A 126 6.27 -4.13 -10.80
C PHE A 126 7.52 -3.33 -10.43
N LEU A 127 7.33 -2.17 -9.83
CA LEU A 127 8.38 -1.32 -9.27
C LEU A 127 8.31 -1.41 -7.73
N PRO A 128 9.11 -2.29 -7.10
CA PRO A 128 9.15 -2.36 -5.65
C PRO A 128 9.84 -1.13 -5.05
N MET A 129 9.47 -0.80 -3.81
CA MET A 129 10.15 0.22 -3.02
C MET A 129 11.66 -0.03 -2.96
N GLY A 130 12.45 1.00 -3.30
CA GLY A 130 13.91 0.96 -3.25
C GLY A 130 14.59 0.54 -4.55
N GLU A 131 13.84 0.04 -5.54
CA GLU A 131 14.38 -0.25 -6.86
C GLU A 131 14.24 0.93 -7.81
N ASN A 132 15.19 1.04 -8.75
CA ASN A 132 15.23 2.10 -9.75
C ASN A 132 14.59 1.69 -11.09
N LYS A 133 14.33 0.39 -11.28
CA LYS A 133 13.78 -0.15 -12.52
C LYS A 133 12.65 -1.12 -12.23
N PRO A 134 11.54 -1.05 -12.98
CA PRO A 134 10.47 -2.03 -12.86
C PRO A 134 10.93 -3.40 -13.37
N ILE A 135 10.39 -4.44 -12.76
CA ILE A 135 10.57 -5.84 -13.13
C ILE A 135 9.29 -6.29 -13.83
N ARG A 136 9.42 -6.94 -14.99
CA ARG A 136 8.27 -7.52 -15.69
C ARG A 136 7.86 -8.83 -15.04
N VAL A 137 6.56 -8.99 -14.80
CA VAL A 137 5.95 -10.17 -14.16
C VAL A 137 4.74 -10.61 -14.98
N GLN A 138 4.49 -11.92 -15.02
CA GLN A 138 3.36 -12.55 -15.73
C GLN A 138 2.71 -13.61 -14.86
#